data_AF-A0A0L8HRM3-F1
#
_entry.id   AF-A0A0L8HRM3-F1
#
_cell.length_a   1.000
_cell.length_b   1.000
_cell.length_c   1.000
_cell.angle_alpha   90.00
_cell.angle_beta   90.00
_cell.angle_gamma   90.00
#
_symmetry.space_group_name_H-M   'P 1'
#
loop_
_entity.id
_entity.type
_entity.pdbx_description
1 polymer ?
#
loop_
_entity_poly.entity_id
_entity_poly.type
_entity_poly.pdbx_seq_one_letter_code
_entity_poly.pdbx_strand_id
1 'polypeptide(L)'
;SSPEALVRPRIPLTSCIEAFAAVETVDDFFSAALQSKSIVHKTTRFASFPNYLMVHLNKFIIGNDWVPKKLDVSMDIPDELDLTGLQGTGLLPGEEELPTESTEPEIRIDDSLVSQLLDMGFPLEACQKGVYYTQNNGLEAATNWVMEHMSDPDFDSPLELLSNKQSNSTDSCPDENSLAIIMSMGFSRNQAIKAMKATDNNVERAVDWVLSHTAELDAEMNSEPESLSTSQPCDERQEGHIYRDGSGKYKLVAFISHMGTSTLVGHYVCHILKDDRWVIYNDEKVALSENPPKDLGYLYFYKRM
;
A
#
# COMPACT_ATOMS: atom_id res chain seq x y z
N SER A 1 29.64 -30.89 30.62
CA SER A 1 29.75 -29.55 30.02
C SER A 1 28.36 -28.96 29.97
N SER A 2 28.05 -28.03 30.85
CA SER A 2 26.80 -27.28 30.83
C SER A 2 26.69 -26.59 29.47
N PRO A 3 25.58 -26.69 28.72
CA PRO A 3 25.44 -25.94 27.48
C PRO A 3 25.54 -24.45 27.83
N GLU A 4 26.39 -23.70 27.12
CA GLU A 4 26.47 -22.25 27.26
C GLU A 4 25.05 -21.69 27.17
N ALA A 5 24.60 -21.05 28.26
CA ALA A 5 23.25 -20.51 28.32
C ALA A 5 23.10 -19.48 27.21
N LEU A 6 22.28 -19.79 26.21
CA LEU A 6 22.06 -18.92 25.07
C LEU A 6 21.39 -17.63 25.58
N VAL A 7 22.17 -16.55 25.69
CA VAL A 7 21.69 -15.27 26.21
C VAL A 7 20.97 -14.54 25.09
N ARG A 8 19.66 -14.37 25.23
CA ARG A 8 18.83 -13.59 24.31
C ARG A 8 18.52 -12.23 24.92
N PRO A 9 18.63 -11.12 24.16
CA PRO A 9 18.07 -9.85 24.60
C PRO A 9 16.57 -10.00 24.84
N ARG A 10 16.10 -9.43 25.95
CA ARG A 10 14.69 -9.40 26.32
C ARG A 10 14.11 -8.05 25.96
N ILE A 11 13.11 -8.03 25.09
CA ILE A 11 12.47 -6.80 24.62
C ILE A 11 10.97 -6.89 24.93
N PRO A 12 10.39 -5.92 25.63
CA PRO A 12 8.96 -5.91 25.89
C PRO A 12 8.18 -5.53 24.62
N LEU A 13 7.04 -6.19 24.40
CA LEU A 13 6.18 -5.89 23.24
C LEU A 13 5.69 -4.43 23.25
N THR A 14 5.47 -3.85 24.43
CA THR A 14 5.03 -2.45 24.59
C THR A 14 6.00 -1.46 23.93
N SER A 15 7.31 -1.67 24.05
CA SER A 15 8.30 -0.81 23.38
C SER A 15 8.26 -0.97 21.86
N CYS A 16 7.94 -2.15 21.33
CA CYS A 16 7.74 -2.32 19.89
C CYS A 16 6.48 -1.62 19.40
N ILE A 17 5.41 -1.61 20.21
CA ILE A 17 4.17 -0.92 19.91
C ILE A 17 4.37 0.61 19.97
N GLU A 18 5.12 1.10 20.95
CA GLU A 18 5.50 2.52 21.04
C GLU A 18 6.36 2.93 19.85
N ALA A 19 7.33 2.11 19.43
CA ALA A 19 8.13 2.36 18.23
C ALA A 19 7.29 2.36 16.95
N PHE A 20 6.26 1.50 16.86
CA PHE A 20 5.31 1.51 15.75
C PHE A 20 4.45 2.79 15.72
N ALA A 21 4.11 3.33 16.90
CA ALA A 21 3.30 4.52 17.04
C ALA A 21 4.09 5.83 17.03
N ALA A 22 5.43 5.75 17.04
CA ALA A 22 6.32 6.90 17.04
C ALA A 22 6.23 7.68 15.73
N VAL A 23 6.52 8.98 15.81
CA VAL A 23 6.55 9.86 14.64
C VAL A 23 7.81 9.55 13.84
N GLU A 24 7.63 9.14 12.59
CA GLU A 24 8.70 8.92 11.62
C GLU A 24 8.92 10.19 10.80
N THR A 25 10.16 10.69 10.75
CA THR A 25 10.55 11.79 9.87
C THR A 25 10.90 11.26 8.50
N VAL A 26 10.14 11.70 7.49
CA VAL A 26 10.41 11.40 6.08
C VAL A 26 11.01 12.65 5.45
N ASP A 27 12.28 12.54 5.07
CA ASP A 27 12.99 13.58 4.34
C ASP A 27 12.64 13.54 2.85
N ASP A 28 12.85 14.67 2.16
CA ASP A 28 12.69 14.80 0.71
C ASP A 28 11.26 14.58 0.18
N PHE A 29 10.24 14.92 0.98
CA PHE A 29 8.85 14.85 0.56
C PHE A 29 8.43 16.14 -0.17
N PHE A 30 7.81 16.02 -1.34
CA PHE A 30 7.27 17.17 -2.07
C PHE A 30 5.93 17.63 -1.46
N SER A 31 5.90 18.84 -0.90
CA SER A 31 4.69 19.41 -0.34
C SER A 31 3.99 20.31 -1.36
N ALA A 32 2.77 19.96 -1.76
CA ALA A 32 1.95 20.77 -2.67
C ALA A 32 1.65 22.17 -2.13
N ALA A 33 1.49 22.32 -0.80
CA ALA A 33 1.26 23.61 -0.16
C ALA A 33 2.48 24.55 -0.22
N LEU A 34 3.70 23.98 -0.14
CA LEU A 34 4.95 24.74 -0.17
C LEU A 34 5.59 24.81 -1.57
N GLN A 35 5.05 24.05 -2.53
CA GLN A 35 5.61 23.81 -3.87
C GLN A 35 7.12 23.52 -3.85
N SER A 36 7.59 22.83 -2.80
CA SER A 36 8.99 22.53 -2.58
C SER A 36 9.17 21.28 -1.71
N LYS A 37 10.39 20.73 -1.75
CA LYS A 37 10.81 19.58 -0.94
C LYS A 37 10.94 19.99 0.52
N SER A 38 10.30 19.25 1.40
CA SER A 38 10.26 19.50 2.84
C SER A 38 10.34 18.19 3.63
N ILE A 39 10.37 18.31 4.95
CA ILE A 39 10.35 17.20 5.90
C ILE A 39 8.90 16.97 6.32
N VAL A 40 8.45 15.72 6.31
CA VAL A 40 7.11 15.33 6.79
C VAL A 40 7.21 14.42 7.99
N HIS A 41 6.28 14.60 8.91
CA HIS A 41 6.09 13.75 10.07
C HIS A 41 4.97 12.74 9.79
N LYS A 42 5.33 11.47 9.65
CA LYS A 42 4.40 10.37 9.40
C LYS A 42 4.06 9.68 10.72
N THR A 43 2.77 9.45 10.96
CA THR A 43 2.27 8.66 12.10
C THR A 43 1.30 7.61 11.57
N THR A 44 1.42 6.38 12.05
CA THR A 44 0.51 5.28 11.67
C THR A 44 -0.38 4.91 12.86
N ARG A 45 -1.69 4.78 12.63
CA ARG A 45 -2.70 4.46 13.64
C ARG A 45 -3.74 3.47 13.11
N PHE A 46 -4.50 2.84 13.99
CA PHE A 46 -5.57 1.92 13.62
C PHE A 46 -6.87 2.68 13.35
N ALA A 47 -7.37 2.62 12.12
CA ALA A 47 -8.70 3.14 11.79
C ALA A 47 -9.83 2.21 12.28
N SER A 48 -9.59 0.90 12.29
CA SER A 48 -10.51 -0.10 12.81
C SER A 48 -9.78 -1.23 13.52
N PHE A 49 -10.48 -1.91 14.44
CA PHE A 49 -9.94 -3.02 15.23
C PHE A 49 -10.56 -4.36 14.82
N PRO A 50 -9.82 -5.30 14.19
CA PRO A 50 -10.38 -6.56 13.71
C PRO A 50 -10.77 -7.52 14.85
N ASN A 51 -11.58 -8.54 14.55
CA ASN A 51 -11.91 -9.60 15.51
C ASN A 51 -10.68 -10.43 15.93
N TYR A 52 -9.76 -10.65 14.98
CA TYR A 52 -8.50 -11.33 15.19
C TYR A 52 -7.38 -10.43 14.68
N LEU A 53 -6.54 -9.97 15.59
CA LEU A 53 -5.35 -9.21 15.27
C LEU A 53 -4.17 -10.17 15.09
N MET A 54 -3.56 -10.14 13.90
CA MET A 54 -2.31 -10.84 13.63
C MET A 54 -1.14 -9.88 13.85
N VAL A 55 -0.25 -10.23 14.77
CA VAL A 55 0.98 -9.46 15.04
C VAL A 55 2.16 -10.24 14.50
N HIS A 56 2.84 -9.66 13.52
CA HIS A 56 4.07 -10.20 12.97
C HIS A 56 5.27 -9.49 13.60
N LEU A 57 6.16 -10.26 14.23
CA LEU A 57 7.40 -9.71 14.75
C LEU A 57 8.48 -9.75 13.67
N ASN A 58 8.88 -8.57 13.20
CA ASN A 58 9.96 -8.39 12.23
C ASN A 58 11.34 -8.70 12.84
N LYS A 59 11.58 -9.97 13.15
CA LYS A 59 12.84 -10.48 13.74
C LYS A 59 13.91 -10.77 12.67
N PHE A 60 13.91 -10.04 11.56
CA PHE A 60 14.88 -10.21 10.49
C PHE A 60 15.48 -8.85 10.13
N ILE A 61 16.80 -8.83 10.00
CA ILE A 61 17.53 -7.66 9.53
C ILE A 61 18.42 -8.06 8.37
N ILE A 62 18.66 -7.12 7.47
CA ILE A 62 19.68 -7.28 6.45
C ILE A 62 21.00 -6.87 7.09
N GLY A 63 21.95 -7.81 7.16
CA GLY A 63 23.30 -7.50 7.64
C GLY A 63 24.09 -6.67 6.65
N ASN A 64 25.26 -6.17 7.06
CA ASN A 64 26.14 -5.35 6.22
C ASN A 64 26.52 -6.01 4.89
N ASP A 65 26.51 -7.35 4.85
CA ASP A 65 26.83 -8.16 3.66
C ASP A 65 25.61 -8.41 2.75
N TRP A 66 24.49 -7.71 2.98
CA TRP A 66 23.18 -7.95 2.34
C TRP A 66 22.57 -9.34 2.62
N VAL A 67 23.15 -10.10 3.54
CA VAL A 67 22.63 -11.40 3.97
C VAL A 67 21.58 -11.20 5.05
N PRO A 68 20.34 -11.74 4.89
CA PRO A 68 19.31 -11.65 5.90
C PRO A 68 19.69 -12.49 7.12
N LYS A 69 19.70 -11.85 8.29
CA LYS A 69 20.02 -12.45 9.59
C LYS A 69 18.78 -12.43 10.47
N LYS A 70 18.50 -13.57 11.11
CA LYS A 70 17.44 -13.68 12.12
C LYS A 70 17.94 -13.11 13.44
N LEU A 71 17.15 -12.22 14.03
CA LEU A 71 17.34 -11.69 15.37
C LEU A 71 16.85 -12.73 16.39
N ASP A 72 17.77 -13.37 17.10
CA ASP A 72 17.44 -14.31 18.18
C ASP A 72 17.11 -13.55 19.47
N VAL A 73 15.89 -12.99 19.51
CA VAL A 73 15.39 -12.12 20.59
C VAL A 73 14.25 -12.82 21.33
N SER A 74 14.27 -12.74 22.67
CA SER A 74 13.18 -13.14 23.54
C SER A 74 12.26 -11.93 23.75
N MET A 75 10.99 -12.07 23.42
CA MET A 75 10.01 -10.99 23.49
C MET A 75 9.09 -11.21 24.67
N ASP A 76 8.88 -10.20 25.51
CA ASP A 76 7.87 -10.32 26.57
C ASP A 76 6.48 -10.00 25.98
N ILE A 77 5.68 -11.05 25.80
CA ILE A 77 4.39 -11.00 25.13
C ILE A 77 3.28 -11.08 26.18
N PRO A 78 2.50 -10.00 26.37
CA PRO A 78 1.41 -10.01 27.33
C PRO A 78 0.23 -10.87 26.84
N ASP A 79 -0.46 -11.52 27.77
CA ASP A 79 -1.66 -12.31 27.46
C ASP A 79 -2.86 -11.43 27.11
N GLU A 80 -2.91 -10.22 27.68
CA GLU A 80 -3.91 -9.20 27.40
C GLU A 80 -3.23 -7.99 26.78
N LEU A 81 -3.77 -7.52 25.66
CA LEU A 81 -3.21 -6.42 24.89
C LEU A 81 -4.28 -5.33 24.71
N ASP A 82 -3.97 -4.12 25.18
CA ASP A 82 -4.80 -2.95 25.00
C ASP A 82 -4.16 -2.01 23.97
N LEU A 83 -4.85 -1.81 22.85
CA LEU A 83 -4.44 -0.94 21.74
C LEU A 83 -5.38 0.26 21.57
N THR A 84 -6.28 0.49 22.52
CA THR A 84 -7.26 1.60 22.43
C THR A 84 -6.60 2.96 22.26
N GLY A 85 -5.42 3.19 22.85
CA GLY A 85 -4.64 4.43 22.68
C GLY A 85 -4.08 4.67 21.28
N LEU A 86 -4.11 3.66 20.40
CA LEU A 86 -3.62 3.75 19.01
C LEU A 86 -4.73 3.92 17.98
N GLN A 87 -5.96 4.16 18.42
CA GLN A 87 -7.06 4.48 17.53
C GLN A 87 -6.78 5.80 16.79
N GLY A 88 -6.94 5.80 15.47
CA GLY A 88 -6.90 6.99 14.64
C GLY A 88 -8.20 7.76 14.75
N THR A 89 -8.10 9.07 14.91
CA THR A 89 -9.24 9.99 15.05
C THR A 89 -9.63 10.67 13.74
N GLY A 90 -8.97 10.32 12.63
CA GLY A 90 -9.11 11.03 11.35
C GLY A 90 -8.62 12.48 11.46
N LEU A 91 -9.10 13.32 10.54
CA LEU A 91 -8.83 14.76 10.51
C LEU A 91 -9.46 15.45 11.73
N LEU A 92 -8.66 16.20 12.49
CA LEU A 92 -9.13 16.91 13.68
C LEU A 92 -9.67 18.31 13.34
N PRO A 93 -10.60 18.86 14.15
CA PRO A 93 -11.11 20.20 13.96
C PRO A 93 -9.99 21.24 14.18
N GLY A 94 -9.55 21.87 13.09
CA GLY A 94 -8.44 22.83 13.08
C GLY A 94 -7.22 22.37 12.28
N GLU A 95 -7.23 21.14 11.76
CA GLU A 95 -6.25 20.68 10.78
C GLU A 95 -6.71 21.05 9.36
N GLU A 96 -5.78 21.55 8.55
CA GLU A 96 -6.01 21.87 7.13
C GLU A 96 -5.43 20.74 6.28
N GLU A 97 -6.22 20.23 5.34
CA GLU A 97 -5.76 19.19 4.42
C GLU A 97 -4.72 19.75 3.44
N LEU A 98 -3.77 18.89 3.06
CA LEU A 98 -2.84 19.22 1.99
C LEU A 98 -3.62 19.32 0.67
N PRO A 99 -3.38 20.35 -0.16
CA PRO A 99 -4.01 20.48 -1.47
C PRO A 99 -3.73 19.22 -2.31
N THR A 100 -4.80 18.54 -2.73
CA THR A 100 -4.71 17.33 -3.58
C THR A 100 -4.38 17.67 -5.02
N GLU A 101 -4.71 18.89 -5.45
CA GLU A 101 -4.30 19.41 -6.74
C GLU A 101 -2.85 19.89 -6.65
N SER A 102 -1.92 18.99 -6.91
CA SER A 102 -0.80 19.37 -7.76
C SER A 102 -1.37 19.79 -9.10
N THR A 103 -1.85 21.03 -9.19
CA THR A 103 -1.61 21.81 -10.41
C THR A 103 -0.09 21.91 -10.51
N GLU A 104 0.55 20.85 -11.03
CA GLU A 104 1.58 21.11 -12.02
C GLU A 104 0.92 22.13 -12.95
N PRO A 105 1.46 23.34 -13.09
CA PRO A 105 0.85 24.30 -13.99
C PRO A 105 0.71 23.55 -15.31
N GLU A 106 -0.53 23.34 -15.78
CA GLU A 106 -0.75 22.94 -17.16
C GLU A 106 -0.13 24.06 -17.98
N ILE A 107 1.15 23.91 -18.31
CA ILE A 107 1.87 24.85 -19.15
C ILE A 107 1.21 24.65 -20.50
N ARG A 108 0.21 25.48 -20.78
CA ARG A 108 -0.37 25.62 -22.10
C ARG A 108 0.79 25.96 -23.02
N ILE A 109 1.14 25.00 -23.87
CA ILE A 109 2.17 25.17 -24.88
C ILE A 109 1.73 26.35 -25.75
N ASP A 110 2.57 27.36 -25.85
CA ASP A 110 2.30 28.49 -26.74
C ASP A 110 2.56 28.07 -28.19
N ASP A 111 1.47 27.84 -28.94
CA ASP A 111 1.49 27.45 -30.36
C ASP A 111 2.30 28.44 -31.23
N SER A 112 2.44 29.71 -30.80
CA SER A 112 3.23 30.70 -31.52
C SER A 112 4.74 30.48 -31.42
N LEU A 113 5.23 29.96 -30.29
CA LEU A 113 6.63 29.58 -30.08
C LEU A 113 6.95 28.26 -30.79
N VAL A 114 6.02 27.30 -30.73
CA VAL A 114 6.14 26.02 -31.43
C VAL A 114 6.21 26.23 -32.94
N SER A 115 5.36 27.12 -33.50
CA SER A 115 5.38 27.45 -34.92
C SER A 115 6.71 28.06 -35.36
N GLN A 116 7.30 28.94 -34.55
CA GLN A 116 8.60 29.56 -34.84
C GLN A 116 9.76 28.55 -34.80
N LEU A 117 9.76 27.60 -33.86
CA LEU A 117 10.75 26.53 -33.81
C LEU A 117 10.58 25.52 -34.96
N LEU A 118 9.35 25.30 -35.40
CA LEU A 118 9.05 24.45 -36.56
C LEU A 118 9.53 25.10 -37.86
N ASP A 119 9.39 26.43 -37.99
CA ASP A 119 9.97 27.20 -39.10
C ASP A 119 11.52 27.17 -39.11
N MET A 120 12.16 26.94 -37.95
CA MET A 120 13.60 26.74 -37.84
C MET A 120 14.05 25.33 -38.26
N GLY A 121 13.11 24.40 -38.50
CA GLY A 121 13.39 23.05 -39.01
C GLY A 121 13.50 21.97 -37.95
N PHE A 122 13.08 22.24 -36.70
CA PHE A 122 13.02 21.23 -35.64
C PHE A 122 11.70 20.42 -35.71
N PRO A 123 11.71 19.13 -35.30
CA PRO A 123 10.50 18.32 -35.29
C PRO A 123 9.48 18.84 -34.28
N LEU A 124 8.19 18.73 -34.62
CA LEU A 124 7.07 19.28 -33.85
C LEU A 124 7.08 18.83 -32.38
N GLU A 125 7.35 17.55 -32.15
CA GLU A 125 7.37 16.96 -30.80
C GLU A 125 8.50 17.53 -29.94
N ALA A 126 9.68 17.76 -30.53
CA ALA A 126 10.80 18.40 -29.84
C ALA A 126 10.52 19.88 -29.55
N CYS A 127 9.85 20.59 -30.46
CA CYS A 127 9.43 21.98 -30.25
C CYS A 127 8.46 22.08 -29.06
N GLN A 128 7.49 21.16 -28.98
CA GLN A 128 6.56 21.09 -27.86
C GLN A 128 7.30 20.77 -26.55
N LYS A 129 8.26 19.84 -26.56
CA LYS A 129 9.12 19.52 -25.39
C LYS A 129 9.94 20.72 -24.94
N GLY A 130 10.61 21.39 -25.86
CA GLY A 130 11.40 22.58 -25.56
C GLY A 130 10.56 23.66 -24.90
N VAL A 131 9.39 23.97 -25.46
CA VAL A 131 8.48 24.98 -24.91
C VAL A 131 7.92 24.55 -23.54
N TYR A 132 7.63 23.26 -23.35
CA TYR A 132 7.15 22.69 -22.10
C TYR A 132 8.21 22.74 -20.99
N TYR A 133 9.41 22.19 -21.22
CA TYR A 133 10.48 22.16 -20.22
C TYR A 133 11.08 23.53 -19.92
N THR A 134 10.98 24.48 -20.86
CA THR A 134 11.38 25.87 -20.62
C THR A 134 10.26 26.74 -20.06
N GLN A 135 9.08 26.18 -19.78
CA GLN A 135 7.94 26.88 -19.18
C GLN A 135 7.55 28.18 -19.90
N ASN A 136 7.49 28.15 -21.24
CA ASN A 136 7.19 29.34 -22.08
C ASN A 136 8.14 30.54 -21.88
N ASN A 137 9.39 30.33 -21.44
CA ASN A 137 10.35 31.40 -21.14
C ASN A 137 11.03 32.00 -22.39
N GLY A 138 10.27 32.16 -23.48
CA GLY A 138 10.70 32.75 -24.75
C GLY A 138 11.37 31.76 -25.72
N LEU A 139 11.50 32.20 -26.97
CA LEU A 139 12.03 31.39 -28.08
C LEU A 139 13.46 30.92 -27.82
N GLU A 140 14.35 31.81 -27.38
CA GLU A 140 15.78 31.54 -27.20
C GLU A 140 16.06 30.43 -26.17
N ALA A 141 15.30 30.40 -25.08
CA ALA A 141 15.40 29.34 -24.08
C ALA A 141 14.97 27.98 -24.67
N ALA A 142 13.84 27.96 -25.38
CA ALA A 142 13.34 26.74 -26.02
C ALA A 142 14.31 26.22 -27.09
N THR A 143 14.93 27.09 -27.89
CA THR A 143 15.93 26.70 -28.88
C THR A 143 17.17 26.08 -28.23
N ASN A 144 17.67 26.66 -27.14
CA ASN A 144 18.82 26.12 -26.42
C ASN A 144 18.51 24.72 -25.86
N TRP A 145 17.32 24.52 -25.29
CA TRP A 145 16.90 23.22 -24.79
C TRP A 145 16.83 22.16 -25.92
N VAL A 146 16.21 22.52 -27.05
CA VAL A 146 16.10 21.63 -28.22
C VAL A 146 17.48 21.25 -28.77
N MET A 147 18.42 22.20 -28.82
CA MET A 147 19.79 21.95 -29.29
C MET A 147 20.60 21.06 -28.35
N GLU A 148 20.40 21.17 -27.03
CA GLU A 148 21.06 20.32 -26.04
C GLU A 148 20.53 18.87 -26.07
N HIS A 149 19.24 18.69 -26.38
CA HIS A 149 18.57 17.39 -26.31
C HIS A 149 18.33 16.74 -27.70
N MET A 150 18.80 17.36 -28.80
CA MET A 150 18.63 16.84 -30.17
C MET A 150 19.31 15.48 -30.43
N SER A 151 20.23 15.08 -29.56
CA SER A 151 20.94 13.80 -29.65
C SER A 151 20.29 12.69 -28.82
N ASP A 152 19.21 13.01 -28.10
CA ASP A 152 18.54 12.04 -27.23
C ASP A 152 17.65 11.10 -28.07
N PRO A 153 17.64 9.79 -27.76
CA PRO A 153 16.84 8.81 -28.50
C PRO A 153 15.33 9.06 -28.39
N ASP A 154 14.88 9.79 -27.35
CA ASP A 154 13.47 10.13 -27.12
C ASP A 154 13.09 11.51 -27.67
N PHE A 155 13.99 12.19 -28.38
CA PHE A 155 13.81 13.56 -28.86
C PHE A 155 12.57 13.72 -29.77
N ASP A 156 12.28 12.73 -30.61
CA ASP A 156 11.16 12.75 -31.56
C ASP A 156 9.91 12.01 -31.05
N SER A 157 9.94 11.52 -29.80
CA SER A 157 8.79 10.82 -29.22
C SER A 157 7.74 11.83 -28.73
N PRO A 158 6.43 11.56 -28.90
CA PRO A 158 5.40 12.50 -28.47
C PRO A 158 5.46 12.81 -26.98
N LEU A 159 5.13 14.05 -26.61
CA LEU A 159 4.95 14.41 -25.21
C LEU A 159 3.73 13.68 -24.65
N GLU A 160 3.98 12.74 -23.73
CA GLU A 160 2.94 12.17 -22.88
C GLU A 160 2.52 13.22 -21.84
N LEU A 161 1.83 14.27 -22.29
CA LEU A 161 1.06 15.12 -21.37
C LEU A 161 -0.02 14.24 -20.76
N LEU A 162 -0.03 14.17 -19.43
CA LEU A 162 -0.93 13.37 -18.60
C LEU A 162 -2.43 13.62 -18.88
N SER A 163 -2.76 14.61 -19.71
CA SER A 163 -4.13 14.92 -20.15
C SER A 163 -4.64 14.11 -21.35
N ASN A 164 -3.88 13.16 -21.92
CA ASN A 164 -4.36 12.29 -23.00
C ASN A 164 -4.18 10.78 -22.73
N LYS A 165 -4.58 10.31 -21.55
CA LYS A 165 -5.11 8.93 -21.38
C LYS A 165 -6.50 8.76 -22.03
N GLN A 166 -6.69 9.30 -23.24
CA GLN A 166 -7.82 8.96 -24.10
C GLN A 166 -7.32 8.22 -25.32
N SER A 167 -7.66 6.93 -25.31
CA SER A 167 -7.99 6.12 -26.48
C SER A 167 -6.91 5.93 -27.56
N ASN A 168 -5.92 5.11 -27.26
CA ASN A 168 -5.66 3.98 -28.16
C ASN A 168 -6.35 2.74 -27.59
N SER A 169 -7.68 2.83 -27.49
CA SER A 169 -8.53 1.66 -27.37
C SER A 169 -8.39 0.90 -28.69
N THR A 170 -7.47 -0.08 -28.71
CA THR A 170 -7.77 -1.24 -29.52
C THR A 170 -9.13 -1.73 -29.02
N ASP A 171 -10.15 -1.63 -29.87
CA ASP A 171 -11.48 -2.16 -29.65
C ASP A 171 -11.40 -3.70 -29.69
N SER A 172 -10.59 -4.25 -28.78
CA SER A 172 -10.44 -5.66 -28.53
C SER A 172 -11.50 -5.99 -27.51
N CYS A 173 -12.67 -6.32 -28.03
CA CYS A 173 -13.75 -6.92 -27.26
C CYS A 173 -13.13 -8.03 -26.39
N PRO A 174 -13.22 -7.95 -25.04
CA PRO A 174 -12.63 -8.95 -24.18
C PRO A 174 -13.19 -10.33 -24.52
N ASP A 175 -12.30 -11.32 -24.61
CA ASP A 175 -12.72 -12.69 -24.90
C ASP A 175 -13.80 -13.14 -23.91
N GLU A 176 -14.87 -13.74 -24.42
CA GLU A 176 -16.04 -14.08 -23.59
C GLU A 176 -15.68 -15.14 -22.53
N ASN A 177 -14.69 -15.99 -22.81
CA ASN A 177 -14.16 -16.94 -21.83
C ASN A 177 -13.42 -16.23 -20.69
N SER A 178 -12.62 -15.20 -20.99
CA SER A 178 -11.91 -14.40 -19.99
C SER A 178 -12.87 -13.64 -19.08
N LEU A 179 -13.94 -13.07 -19.65
CA LEU A 179 -15.00 -12.45 -18.87
C LEU A 179 -15.73 -13.47 -17.99
N ALA A 180 -16.01 -14.67 -18.50
CA ALA A 180 -16.65 -15.74 -17.73
C ALA A 180 -15.79 -16.17 -16.52
N ILE A 181 -14.47 -16.21 -16.65
CA ILE A 181 -13.56 -16.51 -15.54
C ILE A 181 -13.68 -15.45 -14.43
N ILE A 182 -13.61 -14.17 -14.78
CA ILE A 182 -13.73 -13.07 -13.80
C ILE A 182 -15.13 -13.03 -13.19
N MET A 183 -16.18 -13.25 -13.98
CA MET A 183 -17.55 -13.33 -13.48
C MET A 183 -17.75 -14.53 -12.54
N SER A 184 -17.08 -15.66 -12.79
CA SER A 184 -17.13 -16.83 -11.91
C SER A 184 -16.50 -16.59 -10.53
N MET A 185 -15.60 -15.60 -10.42
CA MET A 185 -15.04 -15.15 -9.14
C MET A 185 -16.01 -14.27 -8.34
N GLY A 186 -17.16 -13.90 -8.91
CA GLY A 186 -18.21 -13.13 -8.25
C GLY A 186 -18.29 -11.66 -8.67
N PHE A 187 -17.56 -11.25 -9.71
CA PHE A 187 -17.57 -9.87 -10.20
C PHE A 187 -18.64 -9.65 -11.27
N SER A 188 -19.10 -8.40 -11.40
CA SER A 188 -20.08 -8.04 -12.42
C SER A 188 -19.44 -8.01 -13.82
N ARG A 189 -20.26 -8.19 -14.87
CA ARG A 189 -19.78 -8.11 -16.27
C ARG A 189 -19.14 -6.76 -16.58
N ASN A 190 -19.66 -5.67 -16.00
CA ASN A 190 -19.14 -4.32 -16.20
C ASN A 190 -17.75 -4.15 -15.54
N GLN A 191 -17.56 -4.68 -14.33
CA GLN A 191 -16.26 -4.69 -13.66
C GLN A 191 -15.23 -5.51 -14.43
N ALA A 192 -15.62 -6.70 -14.91
CA ALA A 192 -14.76 -7.56 -15.72
C ALA A 192 -14.33 -6.87 -17.04
N ILE A 193 -15.24 -6.17 -17.72
CA ILE A 193 -14.91 -5.42 -18.95
C ILE A 193 -13.96 -4.26 -18.64
N LYS A 194 -14.21 -3.49 -17.58
CA LYS A 194 -13.32 -2.38 -17.17
C LYS A 194 -11.91 -2.90 -16.88
N ALA A 195 -11.80 -4.00 -16.15
CA ALA A 195 -10.52 -4.61 -15.82
C ALA A 195 -9.77 -5.14 -17.04
N MET A 196 -10.46 -5.86 -17.92
CA MET A 196 -9.85 -6.39 -19.14
C MET A 196 -9.36 -5.28 -20.07
N LYS A 197 -10.06 -4.14 -20.09
CA LYS A 197 -9.62 -2.93 -20.81
C LYS A 197 -8.40 -2.27 -20.15
N ALA A 198 -8.31 -2.28 -18.82
CA ALA A 198 -7.18 -1.71 -18.08
C ALA A 198 -5.91 -2.58 -18.14
N THR A 199 -6.04 -3.86 -18.49
CA THR A 199 -4.94 -4.84 -18.42
C THR A 199 -4.58 -5.48 -19.76
N ASP A 200 -4.96 -4.84 -20.87
CA ASP A 200 -4.67 -5.29 -22.23
C ASP A 200 -5.10 -6.75 -22.50
N ASN A 201 -6.31 -7.11 -22.04
CA ASN A 201 -6.89 -8.45 -22.11
C ASN A 201 -6.13 -9.57 -21.37
N ASN A 202 -5.26 -9.24 -20.42
CA ASN A 202 -4.63 -10.25 -19.55
C ASN A 202 -5.53 -10.56 -18.34
N VAL A 203 -5.99 -11.82 -18.25
CA VAL A 203 -6.91 -12.30 -17.20
C VAL A 203 -6.30 -12.20 -15.79
N GLU A 204 -5.04 -12.59 -15.60
CA GLU A 204 -4.42 -12.60 -14.28
C GLU A 204 -4.26 -11.17 -13.73
N ARG A 205 -3.79 -10.26 -14.58
CA ARG A 205 -3.72 -8.83 -14.25
C ARG A 205 -5.11 -8.24 -14.06
N ALA A 206 -6.10 -8.64 -14.86
CA ALA A 206 -7.47 -8.15 -14.73
C ALA A 206 -8.06 -8.52 -13.37
N VAL A 207 -7.86 -9.74 -12.90
CA VAL A 207 -8.33 -10.18 -11.57
C VAL A 207 -7.68 -9.35 -10.46
N ASP A 208 -6.36 -9.15 -10.51
CA ASP A 208 -5.65 -8.31 -9.53
C ASP A 208 -6.12 -6.84 -9.59
N TRP A 209 -6.38 -6.33 -10.80
CA TRP A 209 -6.91 -4.99 -11.00
C TRP A 209 -8.31 -4.83 -10.41
N VAL A 210 -9.23 -5.78 -10.67
CA VAL A 210 -10.57 -5.74 -10.05
C VAL A 210 -10.45 -5.76 -8.54
N LEU A 211 -9.62 -6.65 -7.98
CA LEU A 211 -9.47 -6.77 -6.52
C LEU A 211 -8.95 -5.49 -5.86
N SER A 212 -7.94 -4.86 -6.47
CA SER A 212 -7.35 -3.60 -5.99
C SER A 212 -8.26 -2.39 -6.16
N HIS A 213 -9.18 -2.40 -7.14
CA HIS A 213 -10.07 -1.27 -7.45
C HIS A 213 -11.55 -1.55 -7.13
N THR A 214 -11.86 -2.61 -6.37
CA THR A 214 -13.26 -2.98 -6.04
C THR A 214 -14.01 -1.83 -5.37
N ALA A 215 -13.40 -1.16 -4.40
CA ALA A 215 -14.02 -0.05 -3.66
C ALA A 215 -14.35 1.16 -4.56
N GLU A 216 -13.48 1.47 -5.52
CA GLU A 216 -13.70 2.57 -6.47
C GLU A 216 -14.81 2.19 -7.47
N LEU A 217 -14.78 0.95 -7.97
CA LEU A 217 -15.78 0.43 -8.91
C LEU A 217 -17.19 0.39 -8.30
N ASP A 218 -17.30 0.01 -7.03
CA ASP A 218 -18.57 -0.01 -6.31
C ASP A 218 -19.07 1.41 -6.00
N ALA A 219 -18.17 2.34 -5.66
CA ALA A 219 -18.50 3.75 -5.44
C ALA A 219 -19.00 4.46 -6.71
N GLU A 220 -18.35 4.23 -7.85
CA GLU A 220 -18.80 4.75 -9.14
C GLU A 220 -20.19 4.21 -9.52
N MET A 221 -20.43 2.92 -9.29
CA MET A 221 -21.69 2.27 -9.66
C MET A 221 -22.87 2.70 -8.77
N ASN A 222 -22.62 3.04 -7.50
CA ASN A 222 -23.60 3.64 -6.59
C ASN A 222 -23.85 5.14 -6.85
N SER A 223 -22.99 5.80 -7.62
CA SER A 223 -23.14 7.22 -7.98
C SER A 223 -23.97 7.46 -9.24
N GLU A 224 -24.29 6.40 -10.01
CA GLU A 224 -25.28 6.47 -11.08
C GLU A 224 -26.70 6.45 -10.49
N PRO A 225 -27.61 7.38 -10.87
CA PRO A 225 -28.87 7.55 -10.18
C PRO A 225 -29.88 6.49 -10.63
N GLU A 226 -29.99 5.38 -9.89
CA GLU A 226 -31.22 4.58 -9.92
C GLU A 226 -32.22 5.07 -8.86
N SER A 227 -33.40 5.38 -9.36
CA SER A 227 -34.54 6.00 -8.69
C SER A 227 -35.18 5.17 -7.57
N LEU A 228 -35.47 5.84 -6.45
CA LEU A 228 -36.41 5.54 -5.34
C LEU A 228 -36.16 4.26 -4.50
N SER A 229 -35.73 4.41 -3.24
CA SER A 229 -36.63 4.62 -2.08
C SER A 229 -35.99 4.39 -0.70
N THR A 230 -36.36 5.28 0.23
CA THR A 230 -36.39 5.16 1.71
C THR A 230 -35.12 5.48 2.52
N SER A 231 -35.24 6.57 3.26
CA SER A 231 -34.32 7.18 4.21
C SER A 231 -34.04 6.37 5.49
N GLN A 232 -32.77 6.24 5.87
CA GLN A 232 -32.28 6.22 7.26
C GLN A 232 -30.89 6.90 7.31
N PRO A 233 -30.53 7.63 8.38
CA PRO A 233 -29.22 8.25 8.50
C PRO A 233 -28.23 7.20 9.00
N CYS A 234 -27.28 6.80 8.16
CA CYS A 234 -26.17 5.95 8.56
C CYS A 234 -24.85 6.67 8.27
N ASP A 235 -24.00 6.68 9.30
CA ASP A 235 -22.69 7.33 9.39
C ASP A 235 -21.89 7.34 8.09
N GLU A 236 -21.37 8.51 7.72
CA GLU A 236 -20.37 8.72 6.66
C GLU A 236 -19.02 8.09 7.04
N ARG A 237 -18.95 6.77 7.16
CA ARG A 237 -17.69 6.02 7.14
C ARG A 237 -17.59 5.33 5.80
N GLN A 238 -16.79 5.93 4.91
CA GLN A 238 -16.32 5.41 3.62
C GLN A 238 -16.79 3.96 3.35
N GLU A 239 -17.84 3.81 2.54
CA GLU A 239 -18.37 2.53 2.10
C GLU A 239 -17.42 1.89 1.08
N GLY A 240 -16.27 1.44 1.58
CA GLY A 240 -15.31 0.60 0.88
C GLY A 240 -14.82 -0.43 1.88
N HIS A 241 -15.30 -1.67 1.75
CA HIS A 241 -15.14 -2.79 2.69
C HIS A 241 -15.88 -2.69 4.05
N ILE A 242 -16.65 -3.75 4.34
CA ILE A 242 -17.30 -3.96 5.64
C ILE A 242 -16.23 -4.39 6.66
N TYR A 243 -15.58 -3.43 7.30
CA TYR A 243 -14.66 -3.71 8.40
C TYR A 243 -15.44 -3.94 9.70
N ARG A 244 -15.19 -5.08 10.36
CA ARG A 244 -15.78 -5.39 11.67
C ARG A 244 -15.01 -4.67 12.77
N ASP A 245 -15.41 -3.43 13.05
CA ASP A 245 -14.81 -2.64 14.11
C ASP A 245 -15.28 -3.06 15.52
N GLY A 246 -14.55 -2.66 16.56
CA GLY A 246 -14.87 -2.98 17.95
C GLY A 246 -13.84 -2.47 18.96
N SER A 247 -13.88 -3.04 20.17
CA SER A 247 -12.94 -2.71 21.24
C SER A 247 -11.49 -3.02 20.85
N GLY A 248 -10.56 -2.11 21.17
CA GLY A 248 -9.11 -2.33 21.00
C GLY A 248 -8.48 -3.26 22.04
N LYS A 249 -9.27 -4.12 22.70
CA LYS A 249 -8.82 -5.03 23.77
C LYS A 249 -8.77 -6.45 23.25
N TYR A 250 -7.64 -7.11 23.45
CA TYR A 250 -7.40 -8.44 22.91
C TYR A 250 -6.80 -9.39 23.92
N LYS A 251 -7.09 -10.68 23.74
CA LYS A 251 -6.49 -11.80 24.46
C LYS A 251 -5.69 -12.68 23.50
N LEU A 252 -4.50 -13.09 23.89
CA LEU A 252 -3.67 -14.01 23.11
C LEU A 252 -4.37 -15.38 22.98
N VAL A 253 -4.55 -15.87 21.75
CA VAL A 253 -5.20 -17.15 21.47
C VAL A 253 -4.31 -18.15 20.77
N ALA A 254 -3.36 -17.69 19.97
CA ALA A 254 -2.41 -18.57 19.31
C ALA A 254 -1.12 -17.83 18.97
N PHE A 255 -0.06 -18.58 18.78
CA PHE A 255 1.17 -18.07 18.18
C PHE A 255 1.87 -19.16 17.37
N ILE A 256 2.62 -18.73 16.36
CA ILE A 256 3.45 -19.58 15.51
C ILE A 256 4.90 -19.24 15.81
N SER A 257 5.71 -20.26 16.10
CA SER A 257 7.13 -20.13 16.39
C SER A 257 7.95 -20.70 15.24
N HIS A 258 8.92 -19.92 14.78
CA HIS A 258 9.96 -20.40 13.87
C HIS A 258 11.18 -20.85 14.69
N MET A 259 11.43 -22.15 14.75
CA MET A 259 12.57 -22.74 15.45
C MET A 259 13.78 -22.84 14.52
N GLY A 260 14.86 -22.17 14.86
CA GLY A 260 16.10 -22.14 14.07
C GLY A 260 16.78 -20.77 14.12
N THR A 261 18.08 -20.73 13.85
CA THR A 261 18.86 -19.48 13.78
C THR A 261 19.02 -18.97 12.34
N SER A 262 18.75 -19.83 11.36
CA SER A 262 18.81 -19.49 9.94
C SER A 262 17.52 -18.81 9.47
N THR A 263 17.65 -18.01 8.41
CA THR A 263 16.52 -17.42 7.67
C THR A 263 16.02 -18.36 6.56
N LEU A 264 16.87 -19.28 6.11
CA LEU A 264 16.58 -20.20 4.99
C LEU A 264 16.00 -21.54 5.45
N VAL A 265 16.35 -21.96 6.67
CA VAL A 265 15.92 -23.25 7.23
C VAL A 265 15.43 -23.07 8.65
N GLY A 266 14.43 -23.84 9.00
CA GLY A 266 13.93 -23.96 10.37
C GLY A 266 12.67 -24.80 10.40
N HIS A 267 12.06 -24.86 11.58
CA HIS A 267 10.90 -25.69 11.85
C HIS A 267 9.77 -24.83 12.42
N TYR A 268 8.56 -24.95 11.85
CA TYR A 268 7.42 -24.20 12.32
C TYR A 268 6.55 -25.06 13.23
N VAL A 269 6.23 -24.51 14.40
CA VAL A 269 5.25 -25.09 15.32
C VAL A 269 4.24 -24.03 15.70
N CYS A 270 3.00 -24.43 15.96
CA CYS A 270 2.01 -23.50 16.47
C CYS A 270 1.51 -23.94 17.84
N HIS A 271 1.21 -22.95 18.67
CA HIS A 271 0.61 -23.13 19.97
C HIS A 271 -0.75 -22.44 19.95
N ILE A 272 -1.78 -23.16 20.36
CA ILE A 272 -3.15 -22.65 20.38
C ILE A 272 -3.73 -22.86 21.77
N LEU A 273 -4.35 -21.82 22.32
CA LEU A 273 -5.10 -21.87 23.56
C LEU A 273 -6.49 -22.45 23.28
N LYS A 274 -6.76 -23.67 23.78
CA LYS A 274 -8.06 -24.35 23.69
C LYS A 274 -8.52 -24.75 25.08
N ASP A 275 -9.76 -24.42 25.44
CA ASP A 275 -10.35 -24.72 26.75
C ASP A 275 -9.44 -24.29 27.93
N ASP A 276 -8.86 -23.09 27.82
CA ASP A 276 -7.87 -22.51 28.75
C ASP A 276 -6.59 -23.35 28.95
N ARG A 277 -6.28 -24.26 28.01
CA ARG A 277 -5.05 -25.05 27.99
C ARG A 277 -4.28 -24.81 26.69
N TRP A 278 -2.96 -24.69 26.80
CA TRP A 278 -2.10 -24.54 25.63
C TRP A 278 -1.82 -25.90 24.99
N VAL A 279 -2.03 -25.98 23.70
CA VAL A 279 -1.76 -27.18 22.90
C VAL A 279 -0.72 -26.83 21.85
N ILE A 280 0.37 -27.60 21.80
CA ILE A 280 1.37 -27.51 20.74
C ILE A 280 0.97 -28.44 19.60
N TYR A 281 1.00 -27.90 18.39
CA TYR A 281 0.85 -28.62 17.14
C TYR A 281 2.20 -28.60 16.42
N ASN A 282 2.80 -29.78 16.31
CA ASN A 282 4.06 -30.01 15.64
C ASN A 282 3.86 -31.15 14.64
N ASP A 283 3.42 -30.79 13.43
CA ASP A 283 3.01 -31.71 12.37
C ASP A 283 2.01 -32.75 12.89
N GLU A 284 2.36 -34.04 12.86
CA GLU A 284 1.54 -35.15 13.34
C GLU A 284 1.45 -35.23 14.88
N LYS A 285 2.34 -34.53 15.60
CA LYS A 285 2.42 -34.56 17.06
C LYS A 285 1.62 -33.42 17.67
N VAL A 286 0.58 -33.80 18.41
CA VAL A 286 -0.24 -32.87 19.19
C VAL A 286 -0.06 -33.20 20.66
N ALA A 287 0.36 -32.21 21.45
CA ALA A 287 0.60 -32.40 22.88
C ALA A 287 0.13 -31.19 23.69
N LEU A 288 -0.13 -31.39 24.97
CA LEU A 288 -0.43 -30.31 25.91
C LEU A 288 0.89 -29.64 26.31
N SER A 289 0.95 -28.32 26.18
CA SER A 289 2.12 -27.50 26.54
C SER A 289 1.83 -26.80 27.86
N GLU A 290 2.48 -27.23 28.95
CA GLU A 290 2.32 -26.60 30.26
C GLU A 290 3.01 -25.23 30.32
N ASN A 291 4.18 -25.11 29.67
CA ASN A 291 4.99 -23.90 29.59
C ASN A 291 5.20 -23.51 28.12
N PRO A 292 4.22 -22.84 27.48
CA PRO A 292 4.36 -22.42 26.10
C PRO A 292 5.47 -21.36 25.95
N PRO A 293 6.38 -21.49 24.98
CA PRO A 293 7.45 -20.52 24.72
C PRO A 293 6.90 -19.29 23.98
N LYS A 294 6.03 -18.53 24.65
CA LYS A 294 5.38 -17.33 24.10
C LYS A 294 6.41 -16.27 23.69
N ASP A 295 7.59 -16.27 24.30
CA ASP A 295 8.63 -15.27 24.06
C ASP A 295 9.39 -15.48 22.74
N LEU A 296 9.36 -16.70 22.21
CA LEU A 296 10.06 -17.10 20.99
C LEU A 296 9.13 -17.19 19.77
N GLY A 297 7.88 -16.78 19.91
CA GLY A 297 6.95 -16.71 18.79
C GLY A 297 7.40 -15.71 17.71
N TYR A 298 6.90 -15.96 16.50
CA TYR A 298 7.13 -15.21 15.29
C TYR A 298 5.87 -14.47 14.84
N LEU A 299 4.75 -15.20 14.74
CA LEU A 299 3.42 -14.64 14.50
C LEU A 299 2.55 -14.86 15.73
N TYR A 300 1.78 -13.86 16.12
CA TYR A 300 0.85 -13.94 17.25
C TYR A 300 -0.56 -13.62 16.77
N PHE A 301 -1.52 -14.32 17.33
CA PHE A 301 -2.94 -14.14 17.06
C PHE A 301 -3.62 -13.75 18.36
N TYR A 302 -4.24 -12.59 18.31
CA TYR A 302 -4.94 -11.95 19.40
C TYR A 302 -6.42 -11.91 19.04
N LYS A 303 -7.28 -12.44 19.89
CA LYS A 303 -8.74 -12.40 19.70
C LYS A 303 -9.30 -11.24 20.50
N ARG A 304 -10.16 -10.44 19.87
CA ARG A 304 -10.87 -9.34 20.53
C ARG A 304 -11.72 -9.86 21.68
N MET A 305 -11.66 -9.17 22.82
CA MET A 305 -12.44 -9.46 24.04
C MET A 305 -13.81 -8.79 23.99
#